data_AF-A0A1C5E1E8-F1
#
_entry.id   AF-A0A1C5E1E8-F1
#
_cell.length_a   1.000
_cell.length_b   1.000
_cell.length_c   1.000
_cell.angle_alpha   90.00
_cell.angle_beta   90.00
_cell.angle_gamma   90.00
#
_symmetry.space_group_name_H-M   'P 1'
#
loop_
_entity.id
_entity.type
_entity.pdbx_description
1 polymer ?
#
loop_
_entity_poly.entity_id
_entity_poly.type
_entity_poly.pdbx_seq_one_letter_code
_entity_poly.pdbx_strand_id
1 'polypeptide(L)'
;MPVFVEQDGDVVGVDFNFNGWGDKQVHTNDARVGRTLPAKYDIPRRQAPLVAEGGSFETDGEGTLLITESSIVNDNRNRGKSRDQIEAELERTLGIKKVIWLAGVRGQDITDAHVDSLVRFTEPGVVVLDKAHPDTPADSWSRAADQAKAVLSKATDARGRPFEIVDLPQPDLYEITGEGDDFVSTYAHRGRARHLEVGVEQGLPLNPGKRSTTWLR
;
A
#
# COMPACT_ATOMS: atom_id res chain seq x y z
N MET A 1 -9.21 -8.99 -4.21
CA MET A 1 -8.23 -9.90 -4.86
C MET A 1 -7.51 -10.71 -3.79
N PRO A 2 -7.08 -11.96 -4.04
CA PRO A 2 -6.20 -12.67 -3.11
C PRO A 2 -4.80 -12.03 -3.11
N VAL A 3 -4.12 -12.11 -1.98
CA VAL A 3 -2.67 -11.83 -1.86
C VAL A 3 -1.93 -13.14 -2.03
N PHE A 4 -0.98 -13.22 -2.94
CA PHE A 4 -0.23 -14.45 -3.18
C PHE A 4 1.02 -14.50 -2.29
N VAL A 5 1.26 -15.66 -1.71
CA VAL A 5 2.47 -15.96 -0.93
C VAL A 5 3.14 -17.20 -1.51
N GLU A 6 4.46 -17.25 -1.41
CA GLU A 6 5.24 -18.45 -1.71
C GLU A 6 5.48 -19.22 -0.41
N GLN A 7 5.19 -20.51 -0.42
CA GLN A 7 5.40 -21.41 0.71
C GLN A 7 5.96 -22.73 0.18
N ASP A 8 7.18 -23.08 0.60
CA ASP A 8 7.84 -24.34 0.23
C ASP A 8 7.94 -24.59 -1.29
N GLY A 9 8.02 -23.52 -2.08
CA GLY A 9 8.07 -23.56 -3.55
C GLY A 9 6.69 -23.56 -4.23
N ASP A 10 5.60 -23.65 -3.46
CA ASP A 10 4.23 -23.54 -3.95
C ASP A 10 3.67 -22.12 -3.75
N VAL A 11 2.78 -21.71 -4.65
CA VAL A 11 2.03 -20.45 -4.52
C VAL A 11 0.71 -20.71 -3.82
N VAL A 12 0.39 -19.91 -2.81
CA VAL A 12 -0.89 -19.95 -2.09
C VAL A 12 -1.58 -18.60 -2.21
N GLY A 13 -2.87 -18.60 -2.58
CA GLY A 13 -3.71 -17.41 -2.59
C GLY A 13 -4.35 -17.18 -1.22
N VAL A 14 -3.97 -16.09 -0.55
CA VAL A 14 -4.55 -15.67 0.72
C VAL A 14 -5.74 -14.74 0.47
N ASP A 15 -6.91 -15.16 0.96
CA ASP A 15 -8.17 -14.43 0.84
C ASP A 15 -8.47 -13.66 2.14
N PHE A 16 -8.47 -12.34 2.05
CA PHE A 16 -8.68 -11.40 3.16
C PHE A 16 -10.11 -10.83 3.22
N ASN A 17 -11.11 -11.55 2.71
CA ASN A 17 -12.54 -11.22 2.92
C ASN A 17 -12.92 -9.77 2.54
N PHE A 18 -12.54 -9.32 1.34
CA PHE A 18 -12.83 -7.96 0.88
C PHE A 18 -14.29 -7.52 1.13
N ASN A 19 -14.47 -6.35 1.73
CA ASN A 19 -15.79 -5.81 2.11
C ASN A 19 -16.10 -4.42 1.51
N GLY A 20 -15.45 -4.05 0.39
CA GLY A 20 -15.68 -2.73 -0.23
C GLY A 20 -15.15 -1.58 0.63
N TRP A 21 -13.97 -1.76 1.21
CA TRP A 21 -13.31 -0.79 2.08
C TRP A 21 -14.17 -0.31 3.26
N GLY A 22 -14.76 -1.26 3.98
CA GLY A 22 -15.66 -0.97 5.10
C GLY A 22 -17.06 -0.59 4.65
N ASP A 23 -17.61 -1.34 3.69
CA ASP A 23 -18.95 -1.16 3.11
C ASP A 23 -19.18 0.21 2.44
N LYS A 24 -18.09 0.91 2.10
CA LYS A 24 -18.14 2.19 1.37
C LYS A 24 -18.48 1.99 -0.12
N GLN A 25 -18.35 0.76 -0.63
CA GLN A 25 -18.75 0.39 -1.99
C GLN A 25 -19.50 -0.95 -2.05
N VAL A 26 -20.37 -1.07 -3.05
CA VAL A 26 -21.01 -2.34 -3.42
C VAL A 26 -19.92 -3.30 -3.92
N HIS A 27 -19.81 -4.46 -3.27
CA HIS A 27 -18.65 -5.35 -3.45
C HIS A 27 -19.05 -6.82 -3.66
N THR A 28 -20.32 -7.13 -3.95
CA THR A 28 -20.84 -8.51 -4.00
C THR A 28 -20.07 -9.41 -4.98
N ASN A 29 -19.62 -8.84 -6.11
CA ASN A 29 -18.82 -9.57 -7.09
C ASN A 29 -17.33 -9.59 -6.70
N ASP A 30 -16.80 -8.46 -6.23
CA ASP A 30 -15.38 -8.33 -5.87
C ASP A 30 -14.97 -9.22 -4.69
N ALA A 31 -15.86 -9.37 -3.69
CA ALA A 31 -15.64 -10.26 -2.56
C ALA A 31 -15.49 -11.73 -2.96
N ARG A 32 -15.99 -12.13 -4.14
CA ARG A 32 -15.85 -13.50 -4.63
C ARG A 32 -14.48 -13.76 -5.23
N VAL A 33 -13.76 -12.72 -5.66
CA VAL A 33 -12.54 -12.88 -6.45
C VAL A 33 -11.42 -13.54 -5.66
N GLY A 34 -11.34 -13.31 -4.34
CA GLY A 34 -10.42 -14.02 -3.45
C GLY A 34 -10.60 -15.54 -3.45
N ARG A 35 -11.81 -16.03 -3.74
CA ARG A 35 -12.13 -17.45 -3.89
C ARG A 35 -12.08 -17.95 -5.32
N THR A 36 -12.64 -17.19 -6.26
CA THR A 36 -12.82 -17.67 -7.64
C THR A 36 -11.52 -17.64 -8.44
N LEU A 37 -10.62 -16.68 -8.19
CA LEU A 37 -9.35 -16.61 -8.91
C LEU A 37 -8.43 -17.80 -8.57
N PRO A 38 -8.11 -18.11 -7.30
CA PRO A 38 -7.24 -19.25 -7.01
C PRO A 38 -7.83 -20.57 -7.53
N ALA A 39 -9.15 -20.77 -7.37
CA ALA A 39 -9.84 -21.96 -7.86
C ALA A 39 -9.76 -22.13 -9.38
N LYS A 40 -9.77 -21.03 -10.15
CA LYS A 40 -9.67 -21.09 -11.62
C LYS A 40 -8.29 -21.57 -12.10
N TYR A 41 -7.25 -21.34 -11.30
CA TYR A 41 -5.86 -21.65 -11.66
C TYR A 41 -5.29 -22.80 -10.82
N ASP A 42 -6.14 -23.57 -10.14
CA ASP A 42 -5.74 -24.67 -9.25
C ASP A 42 -4.71 -24.26 -8.18
N ILE A 43 -4.77 -23.00 -7.74
CA ILE A 43 -3.91 -22.46 -6.68
C ILE A 43 -4.58 -22.72 -5.32
N PRO A 44 -3.88 -23.33 -4.35
CA PRO A 44 -4.37 -23.49 -2.98
C PRO A 44 -4.85 -22.15 -2.39
N ARG A 45 -6.03 -22.16 -1.79
CA ARG A 45 -6.61 -20.98 -1.12
C ARG A 45 -6.51 -21.11 0.39
N ARG A 46 -6.05 -20.04 1.04
CA ARG A 46 -6.13 -19.87 2.49
C ARG A 46 -6.97 -18.64 2.82
N GLN A 47 -8.04 -18.81 3.58
CA GLN A 47 -8.83 -17.68 4.05
C GLN A 47 -8.23 -17.16 5.37
N ALA A 48 -7.92 -15.87 5.42
CA ALA A 48 -7.45 -15.19 6.62
C ALA A 48 -8.65 -14.77 7.50
N PRO A 49 -8.51 -14.73 8.85
CA PRO A 49 -9.55 -14.23 9.74
C PRO A 49 -9.45 -12.70 9.92
N LEU A 50 -9.16 -12.00 8.82
CA LEU A 50 -8.99 -10.55 8.73
C LEU A 50 -9.74 -10.04 7.50
N VAL A 51 -10.25 -8.82 7.59
CA VAL A 51 -10.68 -8.03 6.44
C VAL A 51 -9.53 -7.10 6.07
N ALA A 52 -9.01 -7.24 4.84
CA ALA A 52 -7.96 -6.37 4.33
C ALA A 52 -7.92 -6.39 2.80
N GLU A 53 -7.14 -5.46 2.25
CA GLU A 53 -6.92 -5.30 0.82
C GLU A 53 -5.43 -5.33 0.49
N GLY A 54 -5.08 -5.65 -0.76
CA GLY A 54 -3.67 -5.67 -1.19
C GLY A 54 -2.94 -4.33 -0.98
N GLY A 55 -3.61 -3.20 -1.23
CA GLY A 55 -3.05 -1.86 -1.01
C GLY A 55 -2.81 -1.52 0.47
N SER A 56 -3.40 -2.28 1.41
CA SER A 56 -3.11 -2.13 2.85
C SER A 56 -1.74 -2.69 3.23
N PHE A 57 -1.06 -3.41 2.34
CA PHE A 57 0.18 -4.12 2.63
C PHE A 57 1.32 -3.67 1.71
N GLU A 58 2.44 -3.27 2.31
CA GLU A 58 3.69 -3.04 1.59
C GLU A 58 4.82 -3.84 2.24
N THR A 59 5.40 -4.79 1.51
CA THR A 59 6.37 -5.76 2.03
C THR A 59 7.71 -5.64 1.32
N ASP A 60 8.80 -5.82 2.07
CA ASP A 60 10.16 -5.88 1.51
C ASP A 60 10.51 -7.27 0.92
N GLY A 61 9.64 -8.27 1.12
CA GLY A 61 9.89 -9.66 0.75
C GLY A 61 10.87 -10.40 1.67
N GLU A 62 11.40 -9.75 2.71
CA GLU A 62 12.34 -10.31 3.68
C GLU A 62 11.78 -10.34 5.12
N GLY A 63 10.46 -10.19 5.24
CA GLY A 63 9.71 -10.33 6.49
C GLY A 63 9.30 -9.02 7.15
N THR A 64 9.54 -7.88 6.51
CA THR A 64 9.08 -6.57 6.99
C THR A 64 7.79 -6.17 6.29
N LEU A 65 6.81 -5.69 7.05
CA LEU A 65 5.56 -5.13 6.54
C LEU A 65 5.40 -3.69 7.01
N LEU A 66 5.17 -2.76 6.08
CA LEU A 66 4.64 -1.43 6.38
C LEU A 66 3.12 -1.48 6.25
N ILE A 67 2.43 -0.88 7.20
CA ILE A 67 0.97 -0.82 7.21
C ILE A 67 0.48 0.43 7.94
N THR A 68 -0.70 0.92 7.57
CA THR A 68 -1.37 2.01 8.26
C THR A 68 -2.37 1.47 9.29
N GLU A 69 -2.35 2.03 10.49
CA GLU A 69 -3.29 1.70 11.56
C GLU A 69 -4.72 2.11 11.19
N SER A 70 -4.88 3.26 10.53
CA SER A 70 -6.18 3.78 10.09
C SER A 70 -6.94 2.81 9.18
N SER A 71 -6.24 2.01 8.37
CA SER A 71 -6.85 1.07 7.43
C SER A 71 -7.15 -0.29 8.04
N ILE A 72 -6.22 -0.90 8.77
CA ILE A 72 -6.39 -2.28 9.25
C ILE A 72 -6.94 -2.40 10.67
N VAL A 73 -6.53 -1.52 11.59
CA VAL A 73 -7.04 -1.47 12.97
C VAL A 73 -8.24 -0.52 13.00
N ASN A 74 -9.28 -0.92 12.28
CA ASN A 74 -10.46 -0.11 12.03
C ASN A 74 -11.70 -0.99 12.19
N ASP A 75 -12.70 -0.51 12.92
CA ASP A 75 -13.93 -1.27 13.16
C ASP A 75 -14.75 -1.55 11.89
N ASN A 76 -14.53 -0.77 10.84
CA ASN A 76 -15.11 -1.03 9.52
C ASN A 76 -14.37 -2.17 8.76
N ARG A 77 -13.20 -2.63 9.25
CA ARG A 77 -12.48 -3.79 8.74
C ARG A 77 -12.47 -4.93 9.75
N ASN A 78 -11.82 -4.72 10.88
CA ASN A 78 -11.42 -5.74 11.84
C ASN A 78 -11.93 -5.37 13.24
N ARG A 79 -13.26 -5.32 13.37
CA ARG A 79 -13.94 -4.89 14.60
C ARG A 79 -13.41 -5.58 15.85
N GLY A 80 -12.96 -4.76 16.80
CA GLY A 80 -12.45 -5.22 18.10
C GLY A 80 -11.11 -5.97 18.07
N LYS A 81 -10.40 -6.02 16.93
CA LYS A 81 -9.06 -6.61 16.87
C LYS A 81 -8.00 -5.59 17.25
N SER A 82 -7.07 -5.98 18.14
CA SER A 82 -5.89 -5.19 18.48
C SER A 82 -4.78 -5.31 17.43
N ARG A 83 -3.75 -4.45 17.52
CA ARG A 83 -2.52 -4.58 16.73
C ARG A 83 -1.91 -5.98 16.88
N ASP A 84 -1.68 -6.44 18.11
CA ASP A 84 -1.08 -7.75 18.39
C ASP A 84 -1.84 -8.91 17.75
N GLN A 85 -3.18 -8.86 17.78
CA GLN A 85 -4.02 -9.88 17.14
C GLN A 85 -3.89 -9.85 15.61
N ILE A 86 -3.80 -8.64 15.03
CA ILE A 86 -3.58 -8.47 13.59
C ILE A 86 -2.18 -8.94 13.20
N GLU A 87 -1.14 -8.57 13.95
CA GLU A 87 0.24 -9.00 13.72
C GLU A 87 0.38 -10.52 13.75
N ALA A 88 -0.20 -11.19 14.76
CA ALA A 88 -0.17 -12.64 14.86
C ALA A 88 -0.80 -13.33 13.64
N GLU A 89 -1.90 -12.78 13.11
CA GLU A 89 -2.54 -13.31 11.91
C GLU A 89 -1.74 -13.03 10.65
N LEU A 90 -1.10 -11.85 10.53
CA LEU A 90 -0.23 -11.51 9.41
C LEU A 90 1.05 -12.35 9.40
N GLU A 91 1.64 -12.64 10.57
CA GLU A 91 2.75 -13.59 10.66
C GLU A 91 2.32 -14.97 10.16
N ARG A 92 1.18 -15.48 10.63
CA ARG A 92 0.67 -16.80 10.25
C ARG A 92 0.30 -16.91 8.77
N THR A 93 -0.26 -15.84 8.19
CA THR A 93 -0.84 -15.85 6.83
C THR A 93 0.10 -15.33 5.75
N LEU A 94 1.03 -14.44 6.09
CA LEU A 94 1.97 -13.82 5.14
C LEU A 94 3.44 -14.09 5.47
N GLY A 95 3.76 -14.73 6.60
CA GLY A 95 5.14 -15.01 7.01
C GLY A 95 5.90 -13.77 7.51
N ILE A 96 5.20 -12.67 7.79
CA ILE A 96 5.77 -11.43 8.29
C ILE A 96 6.41 -11.64 9.66
N LYS A 97 7.55 -10.97 9.88
CA LYS A 97 8.35 -11.04 11.10
C LYS A 97 8.40 -9.73 11.85
N LYS A 98 8.19 -8.62 11.15
CA LYS A 98 8.16 -7.30 11.76
C LYS A 98 7.14 -6.41 11.06
N VAL A 99 6.26 -5.80 11.84
CA VAL A 99 5.30 -4.81 11.35
C VAL A 99 5.76 -3.42 11.78
N ILE A 100 5.80 -2.49 10.83
CA ILE A 100 6.04 -1.07 11.08
C ILE A 100 4.71 -0.34 10.90
N TRP A 101 4.19 0.18 12.01
CA TRP A 101 2.90 0.87 12.06
C TRP A 101 3.03 2.35 11.73
N LEU A 102 2.32 2.76 10.69
CA LEU A 102 2.12 4.15 10.30
C LEU A 102 0.71 4.57 10.73
N ALA A 103 0.49 5.83 11.06
CA ALA A 103 -0.82 6.27 11.56
C ALA A 103 -1.90 6.22 10.46
N GLY A 104 -1.57 6.72 9.27
CA GLY A 104 -2.52 6.93 8.17
C GLY A 104 -3.60 7.97 8.49
N VAL A 105 -4.67 7.99 7.71
CA VAL A 105 -5.80 8.93 7.80
C VAL A 105 -7.11 8.15 7.72
N ARG A 106 -7.93 8.22 8.78
CA ARG A 106 -9.20 7.48 8.85
C ARG A 106 -10.35 8.31 8.28
N GLY A 107 -11.18 7.69 7.44
CA GLY A 107 -12.46 8.24 6.98
C GLY A 107 -12.38 9.43 6.01
N GLN A 108 -11.20 9.80 5.52
CA GLN A 108 -11.04 10.90 4.55
C GLN A 108 -10.87 10.44 3.11
N ASP A 109 -10.50 9.18 2.90
CA ASP A 109 -10.61 8.51 1.60
C ASP A 109 -11.36 7.18 1.75
N ILE A 110 -11.64 6.54 0.62
CA ILE A 110 -12.33 5.25 0.60
C ILE A 110 -11.51 4.18 1.34
N THR A 111 -10.19 4.20 1.26
CA THR A 111 -9.35 3.12 1.78
C THR A 111 -9.04 3.23 3.26
N ASP A 112 -9.30 4.38 3.89
CA ASP A 112 -8.82 4.75 5.23
C ASP A 112 -7.28 4.80 5.28
N ALA A 113 -6.70 5.41 4.25
CA ALA A 113 -5.28 5.55 3.94
C ALA A 113 -4.55 4.21 3.82
N HIS A 114 -4.71 3.53 2.71
CA HIS A 114 -3.83 2.43 2.34
C HIS A 114 -2.36 2.88 2.33
N VAL A 115 -1.46 1.96 2.65
CA VAL A 115 -0.03 2.27 2.73
C VAL A 115 0.57 2.51 1.35
N ASP A 116 -0.03 1.94 0.31
CA ASP A 116 0.44 2.05 -1.08
C ASP A 116 0.30 3.46 -1.67
N SER A 117 -0.50 4.34 -1.05
CA SER A 117 -0.59 5.76 -1.37
C SER A 117 0.41 6.61 -0.58
N LEU A 118 1.11 6.02 0.41
CA LEU A 118 1.96 6.71 1.37
C LEU A 118 3.44 6.34 1.20
N VAL A 119 3.79 5.06 1.19
CA VAL A 119 5.18 4.60 1.17
C VAL A 119 5.32 3.26 0.47
N ARG A 120 6.36 3.11 -0.36
CA ARG A 120 6.65 1.88 -1.11
C ARG A 120 8.10 1.46 -0.94
N PHE A 121 8.37 0.17 -0.85
CA PHE A 121 9.72 -0.38 -0.96
C PHE A 121 10.20 -0.35 -2.41
N THR A 122 11.38 0.22 -2.63
CA THR A 122 12.09 0.06 -3.91
C THR A 122 12.97 -1.19 -3.91
N GLU A 123 13.52 -1.50 -2.73
CA GLU A 123 14.32 -2.69 -2.41
C GLU A 123 14.37 -2.85 -0.87
N PRO A 124 14.84 -3.99 -0.33
CA PRO A 124 14.96 -4.17 1.11
C PRO A 124 15.79 -3.08 1.77
N GLY A 125 15.19 -2.37 2.74
CA GLY A 125 15.82 -1.27 3.47
C GLY A 125 15.73 0.11 2.78
N VAL A 126 15.16 0.23 1.57
CA VAL A 126 15.00 1.51 0.87
C VAL A 126 13.52 1.74 0.54
N VAL A 127 13.00 2.88 0.94
CA VAL A 127 11.61 3.27 0.70
C VAL A 127 11.49 4.60 -0.02
N VAL A 128 10.50 4.71 -0.89
CA VAL A 128 10.01 6.00 -1.40
C VAL A 128 8.80 6.42 -0.58
N LEU A 129 8.82 7.63 -0.05
CA LEU A 129 7.79 8.17 0.84
C LEU A 129 7.15 9.40 0.19
N ASP A 130 5.82 9.39 0.13
CA ASP A 130 5.02 10.53 -0.33
C ASP A 130 5.35 11.79 0.48
N LYS A 131 5.52 12.92 -0.21
CA LYS A 131 5.85 14.21 0.40
C LYS A 131 5.03 15.30 -0.25
N ALA A 132 4.29 16.04 0.57
CA ALA A 132 3.54 17.20 0.11
C ALA A 132 4.43 18.17 -0.68
N HIS A 133 3.87 18.76 -1.74
CA HIS A 133 4.55 19.80 -2.50
C HIS A 133 4.88 20.99 -1.56
N PRO A 134 6.07 21.62 -1.65
CA PRO A 134 6.51 22.66 -0.70
C PRO A 134 5.52 23.81 -0.46
N ASP A 135 4.74 24.16 -1.50
CA ASP A 135 3.79 25.28 -1.46
C ASP A 135 2.36 24.85 -1.07
N THR A 136 2.14 23.58 -0.73
CA THR A 136 0.83 23.07 -0.31
C THR A 136 0.64 23.25 1.21
N PRO A 137 -0.48 23.86 1.67
CA PRO A 137 -0.79 23.96 3.10
C PRO A 137 -0.86 22.59 3.78
N ALA A 138 -0.41 22.50 5.03
CA ALA A 138 -0.42 21.25 5.77
C ALA A 138 -1.85 20.73 6.03
N ASP A 139 -2.11 19.48 5.67
CA ASP A 139 -3.40 18.80 5.81
C ASP A 139 -3.22 17.45 6.52
N SER A 140 -4.26 16.61 6.55
CA SER A 140 -4.21 15.30 7.20
C SER A 140 -3.16 14.39 6.58
N TRP A 141 -3.02 14.46 5.26
CA TRP A 141 -2.17 13.60 4.45
C TRP A 141 -0.70 13.98 4.62
N SER A 142 -0.38 15.27 4.55
CA SER A 142 0.98 15.76 4.82
C SER A 142 1.42 15.43 6.24
N ARG A 143 0.51 15.54 7.23
CA ARG A 143 0.79 15.13 8.62
C ARG A 143 1.00 13.61 8.75
N ALA A 144 0.28 12.79 8.00
CA ALA A 144 0.49 11.35 7.97
C ALA A 144 1.85 10.98 7.34
N ALA A 145 2.25 11.67 6.27
CA ALA A 145 3.58 11.54 5.66
C ALA A 145 4.70 11.94 6.63
N ASP A 146 4.58 13.07 7.33
CA ASP A 146 5.54 13.50 8.35
C ASP A 146 5.65 12.48 9.49
N GLN A 147 4.52 11.94 9.94
CA GLN A 147 4.48 10.90 10.97
C GLN A 147 5.16 9.61 10.49
N ALA A 148 4.90 9.20 9.25
CA ALA A 148 5.53 8.03 8.65
C ALA A 148 7.05 8.20 8.55
N LYS A 149 7.52 9.37 8.08
CA LYS A 149 8.95 9.71 8.03
C LYS A 149 9.60 9.62 9.40
N ALA A 150 8.95 10.15 10.43
CA ALA A 150 9.46 10.14 11.79
C ALA A 150 9.55 8.73 12.40
N VAL A 151 8.61 7.83 12.07
CA VAL A 151 8.67 6.42 12.45
C VAL A 151 9.78 5.69 11.70
N LEU A 152 9.79 5.78 10.37
CA LEU A 152 10.76 5.09 9.51
C LEU A 152 12.20 5.51 9.84
N SER A 153 12.43 6.79 10.13
CA SER A 153 13.76 7.31 10.49
C SER A 153 14.33 6.75 11.80
N LYS A 154 13.49 6.15 12.65
CA LYS A 154 13.88 5.52 13.92
C LYS A 154 13.76 4.00 13.90
N ALA A 155 13.10 3.46 12.88
CA ALA A 155 12.83 2.05 12.75
C ALA A 155 13.99 1.33 12.05
N THR A 156 14.00 0.02 12.22
CA THR A 156 14.77 -0.91 11.40
C THR A 156 13.83 -1.93 10.81
N ASP A 157 14.23 -2.57 9.73
CA ASP A 157 13.48 -3.67 9.14
C ASP A 157 13.62 -4.98 9.96
N ALA A 158 13.06 -6.09 9.46
CA ALA A 158 13.13 -7.40 10.11
C ALA A 158 14.55 -7.99 10.18
N ARG A 159 15.47 -7.50 9.34
CA ARG A 159 16.90 -7.89 9.31
C ARG A 159 17.78 -6.93 10.12
N GLY A 160 17.20 -5.88 10.71
CA GLY A 160 17.90 -4.89 11.50
C GLY A 160 18.55 -3.77 10.70
N ARG A 161 18.27 -3.63 9.40
CA ARG A 161 18.77 -2.52 8.58
C ARG A 161 17.96 -1.25 8.90
N PRO A 162 18.59 -0.07 9.06
CA PRO A 162 17.86 1.19 9.08
C PRO A 162 17.29 1.49 7.68
N PHE A 163 16.21 2.27 7.61
CA PHE A 163 15.63 2.66 6.32
C PHE A 163 16.36 3.84 5.70
N GLU A 164 16.72 3.71 4.41
CA GLU A 164 16.94 4.85 3.53
C GLU A 164 15.59 5.35 3.02
N ILE A 165 15.31 6.63 3.21
CA ILE A 165 14.02 7.25 2.86
C ILE A 165 14.24 8.25 1.73
N VAL A 166 13.65 7.96 0.58
CA VAL A 166 13.65 8.83 -0.60
C VAL A 166 12.32 9.58 -0.65
N ASP A 167 12.36 10.91 -0.56
CA ASP A 167 11.15 11.74 -0.67
C ASP A 167 10.63 11.74 -2.12
N LEU A 168 9.35 11.45 -2.29
CA LEU A 168 8.62 11.51 -3.56
C LEU A 168 7.66 12.72 -3.50
N PRO A 169 7.98 13.85 -4.15
CA PRO A 169 7.12 15.03 -4.12
C PRO A 169 5.79 14.77 -4.83
N GLN A 170 4.70 15.18 -4.20
CA GLN A 170 3.37 15.19 -4.81
C GLN A 170 3.32 16.13 -6.03
N PRO A 171 2.38 15.91 -6.97
CA PRO A 171 2.15 16.84 -8.07
C PRO A 171 1.83 18.24 -7.56
N ASP A 172 2.21 19.26 -8.33
CA ASP A 172 1.80 20.63 -8.04
C ASP A 172 0.29 20.77 -8.31
N LEU A 173 -0.49 20.99 -7.25
CA LEU A 173 -1.94 21.15 -7.32
C LEU A 173 -2.37 22.27 -8.27
N TYR A 174 -1.54 23.30 -8.48
CA TYR A 174 -1.84 24.41 -9.38
C TYR A 174 -1.64 24.05 -10.87
N GLU A 175 -1.01 22.92 -11.16
CA GLU A 175 -0.74 22.41 -12.52
C GLU A 175 -1.62 21.18 -12.87
N ILE A 176 -2.44 20.70 -11.92
CA ILE A 176 -3.37 19.60 -12.16
C ILE A 176 -4.58 20.11 -12.96
N THR A 177 -4.84 19.51 -14.12
CA THR A 177 -5.95 19.88 -15.02
C THR A 177 -7.21 19.03 -14.83
N GLY A 178 -7.18 18.03 -13.96
CA GLY A 178 -8.33 17.19 -13.59
C GLY A 178 -9.05 17.71 -12.34
N GLU A 179 -10.39 17.61 -12.31
CA GLU A 179 -11.23 18.06 -11.20
C GLU A 179 -12.06 16.90 -10.62
N GLY A 180 -12.24 16.85 -9.28
CA GLY A 180 -13.12 15.92 -8.58
C GLY A 180 -12.74 15.71 -7.10
N ASP A 181 -13.74 15.68 -6.21
CA ASP A 181 -13.54 15.59 -4.76
C ASP A 181 -12.98 14.24 -4.27
N ASP A 182 -13.04 13.20 -5.11
CA ASP A 182 -12.56 11.83 -4.82
C ASP A 182 -11.12 11.55 -5.32
N PHE A 183 -10.42 12.58 -5.81
CA PHE A 183 -9.10 12.41 -6.44
C PHE A 183 -7.96 12.46 -5.42
N VAL A 184 -7.22 11.36 -5.27
CA VAL A 184 -5.97 11.31 -4.50
C VAL A 184 -4.78 11.46 -5.44
N SER A 185 -4.13 12.62 -5.42
CA SER A 185 -2.97 12.94 -6.25
C SER A 185 -1.67 12.45 -5.61
N THR A 186 -1.32 11.17 -5.78
CA THR A 186 -0.01 10.64 -5.39
C THR A 186 0.64 9.81 -6.49
N TYR A 187 1.95 9.98 -6.67
CA TYR A 187 2.77 9.13 -7.54
C TYR A 187 3.10 7.77 -6.90
N ALA A 188 2.79 7.57 -5.61
CA ALA A 188 3.09 6.34 -4.89
C ALA A 188 2.22 5.14 -5.32
N HIS A 189 1.07 5.37 -5.98
CA HIS A 189 0.25 4.35 -6.64
C HIS A 189 0.92 3.80 -7.91
N ARG A 190 2.10 3.21 -7.75
CA ARG A 190 2.90 2.60 -8.82
C ARG A 190 2.81 1.07 -8.73
N GLY A 191 2.40 0.41 -9.81
CA GLY A 191 2.41 -1.05 -9.88
C GLY A 191 3.81 -1.58 -10.21
N ARG A 192 4.30 -2.58 -9.45
CA ARG A 192 5.53 -3.32 -9.79
C ARG A 192 5.18 -4.75 -10.16
N ALA A 193 5.52 -5.16 -11.38
CA ALA A 193 5.61 -6.56 -11.76
C ALA A 193 7.08 -6.86 -12.08
N ARG A 194 7.52 -8.11 -11.89
CA ARG A 194 8.89 -8.50 -12.28
C ARG A 194 9.08 -8.15 -13.77
N HIS A 195 10.01 -7.23 -14.06
CA HIS A 195 10.33 -6.68 -15.40
C HIS A 195 9.36 -5.67 -16.02
N LEU A 196 8.38 -5.14 -15.27
CA LEU A 196 7.50 -4.08 -15.78
C LEU A 196 7.19 -3.05 -14.69
N GLU A 197 7.45 -1.78 -15.00
CA GLU A 197 7.03 -0.64 -14.20
C GLU A 197 5.81 0.00 -14.89
N VAL A 198 4.71 0.17 -14.15
CA VAL A 198 3.52 0.90 -14.63
C VAL A 198 3.36 2.13 -13.76
N GLY A 199 3.62 3.31 -14.31
CA GLY A 199 3.44 4.60 -13.65
C GLY A 199 2.08 5.23 -13.97
N VAL A 200 1.53 5.98 -13.02
CA VAL A 200 0.38 6.87 -13.25
C VAL A 200 0.94 8.20 -13.76
N GLU A 201 0.73 8.50 -15.04
CA GLU A 201 1.08 9.79 -15.63
C GLU A 201 -0.11 10.74 -15.44
N GLN A 202 0.01 11.70 -14.53
CA GLN A 202 -0.96 12.79 -14.38
C GLN A 202 -0.55 13.88 -15.37
N GLY A 203 -1.37 14.08 -16.40
CA GLY A 203 -1.02 14.77 -17.64
C GLY A 203 -0.31 16.11 -17.47
N LEU A 204 1.02 16.09 -17.56
CA LEU A 204 1.85 17.25 -17.85
C LEU A 204 1.97 17.37 -19.39
N PRO A 205 1.94 18.59 -19.97
CA PRO A 205 2.22 18.74 -21.39
C PRO A 205 3.66 18.31 -21.68
N LEU A 206 3.81 17.23 -22.45
CA LEU A 206 5.10 16.78 -22.98
C LEU A 206 5.76 17.93 -23.73
N ASN A 207 6.89 18.39 -23.22
CA ASN A 207 7.74 19.37 -23.88
C ASN A 207 8.19 18.80 -25.25
N PRO A 208 7.83 19.40 -26.40
CA PRO A 208 7.94 18.77 -27.72
C PRO A 208 9.39 18.57 -28.23
N GLY A 209 10.40 18.80 -27.39
CA GLY A 209 11.81 18.81 -27.79
C GLY A 209 12.74 17.77 -27.15
N LYS A 210 12.29 16.91 -26.22
CA LYS A 210 13.16 15.91 -25.59
C LYS A 210 12.62 14.50 -25.78
N ARG A 211 13.30 13.73 -26.63
CA ARG A 211 13.07 12.29 -26.80
C ARG A 211 13.24 11.60 -25.45
N SER A 212 12.29 10.73 -25.11
CA SER A 212 12.35 9.82 -23.97
C SER A 212 13.64 8.98 -24.06
N THR A 213 14.54 9.16 -23.10
CA THR A 213 15.66 8.24 -22.93
C THR A 213 15.25 7.24 -21.86
N THR A 214 14.82 6.06 -22.30
CA THR A 214 14.67 4.88 -21.46
C THR A 214 16.06 4.50 -20.94
N TRP A 215 16.31 4.65 -19.63
CA TRP A 215 17.49 4.06 -18.99
C TRP A 215 17.08 2.73 -18.38
N LEU A 216 17.42 1.65 -19.08
CA LEU A 216 17.47 0.29 -18.55
C LEU A 216 18.90 0.05 -18.06
N ARG A 217 19.04 -0.29 -16.78
CA ARG A 217 20.07 -1.21 -16.27
C ARG A 217 19.46 -2.06 -15.18
#